data_AF-F2GB11-F1
#
_entry.id   AF-F2GB11-F1
#
_cell.length_a   1.000
_cell.length_b   1.000
_cell.length_c   1.000
_cell.angle_alpha   90.00
_cell.angle_beta   90.00
_cell.angle_gamma   90.00
#
_symmetry.space_group_name_H-M   'P 1'
#
loop_
_entity.id
_entity.type
_entity.pdbx_description
1 polymer ?
#
loop_
_entity_poly.entity_id
_entity_poly.type
_entity_poly.pdbx_seq_one_letter_code
_entity_poly.pdbx_strand_id
1 'polypeptide(L)'
;MLLSHSKQFLFVHIAKTGGTSVRAALSRYRWGHRYALAQFICNKMSQFTDHKIASRFPRHSRIIAAKEMLPETYFNQLFKFAVVRNPWDLQVSSFHHIKRERPAVMQGYNDFGHI
;
A
#
# COMPACT_ATOMS: atom_id res chain seq x y z
N MET A 1 0.74 2.16 0.32
CA MET A 1 1.40 2.93 1.40
C MET A 1 0.53 4.11 1.85
N LEU A 2 0.85 4.75 2.96
CA LEU A 2 0.22 6.00 3.42
C LEU A 2 1.30 6.98 3.91
N LEU A 3 1.41 8.13 3.26
CA LEU A 3 2.32 9.22 3.63
C LEU A 3 1.50 10.34 4.26
N SER A 4 1.95 10.87 5.40
CA SER A 4 1.40 12.05 6.04
C SER A 4 2.45 13.14 6.17
N HIS A 5 2.24 14.26 5.48
CA HIS A 5 3.07 15.45 5.62
C HIS A 5 2.79 16.20 6.93
N SER A 6 1.56 16.14 7.46
CA SER A 6 1.21 16.89 8.69
C SER A 6 1.84 16.28 9.94
N LYS A 7 1.96 14.94 9.97
CA LYS A 7 2.52 14.19 11.10
C LYS A 7 3.86 13.54 10.78
N GLN A 8 4.45 13.90 9.63
CA GLN A 8 5.79 13.47 9.19
C GLN A 8 6.01 11.95 9.31
N PHE A 9 5.06 11.13 8.83
CA PHE A 9 5.20 9.68 8.88
C PHE A 9 4.92 9.01 7.54
N LEU A 10 5.56 7.87 7.31
CA LEU A 10 5.37 6.97 6.18
C LEU A 10 5.02 5.56 6.66
N PHE A 11 3.78 5.16 6.40
CA PHE A 11 3.32 3.79 6.59
C PHE A 11 3.54 2.95 5.33
N VAL A 12 4.42 1.96 5.44
CA VAL A 12 4.70 0.96 4.39
C VAL A 12 3.66 -0.15 4.48
N HIS A 13 2.80 -0.24 3.46
CA HIS A 13 1.68 -1.18 3.46
C HIS A 13 2.07 -2.49 2.76
N ILE A 14 2.51 -3.46 3.55
CA ILE A 14 2.80 -4.83 3.09
C ILE A 14 1.46 -5.57 2.85
N ALA A 15 1.41 -6.44 1.84
CA ALA A 15 0.21 -7.23 1.57
C ALA A 15 -0.06 -8.25 2.69
N LYS A 16 -1.34 -8.48 3.02
CA LYS A 16 -1.81 -9.52 3.94
C LYS A 16 -1.32 -9.42 5.40
N THR A 17 -0.77 -8.28 5.82
CA THR A 17 -0.37 -8.01 7.20
C THR A 17 -1.37 -7.16 7.99
N GLY A 18 -2.64 -7.13 7.58
CA GLY A 18 -3.66 -6.29 8.22
C GLY A 18 -3.50 -4.78 7.95
N GLY A 19 -2.66 -4.41 6.97
CA GLY A 19 -2.39 -3.00 6.67
C GLY A 19 -3.58 -2.20 6.15
N THR A 20 -4.66 -2.84 5.70
CA THR A 20 -5.95 -2.18 5.39
C THR A 20 -6.59 -1.56 6.63
N SER A 21 -6.56 -2.25 7.77
CA SER A 21 -7.10 -1.74 9.04
C SER A 21 -6.28 -0.56 9.56
N VAL A 22 -4.95 -0.69 9.53
CA VAL A 22 -4.03 0.40 9.89
C VAL A 22 -4.24 1.62 9.00
N ARG A 23 -4.37 1.39 7.69
CA ARG A 23 -4.67 2.46 6.73
C ARG A 23 -6.01 3.13 7.01
N ALA A 24 -7.04 2.37 7.37
CA ALA A 24 -8.35 2.93 7.70
C ALA A 24 -8.27 3.81 8.95
N ALA A 25 -7.60 3.35 10.01
CA ALA A 25 -7.39 4.12 11.23
C ALA A 25 -6.61 5.43 10.99
N LEU A 26 -5.57 5.38 10.14
CA LEU A 26 -4.71 6.51 9.81
C LEU A 26 -5.20 7.36 8.63
N SER A 27 -6.34 7.03 8.04
CA SER A 27 -6.89 7.71 6.87
C SER A 27 -7.09 9.21 7.11
N ARG A 28 -7.46 9.60 8.34
CA ARG A 28 -7.61 11.00 8.78
C ARG A 28 -6.33 11.83 8.68
N TYR A 29 -5.16 11.20 8.83
CA TYR A 29 -3.87 11.90 8.79
C TYR A 29 -3.24 11.93 7.40
N ARG A 30 -3.83 11.21 6.45
CA ARG A 30 -3.33 11.16 5.07
C ARG A 30 -3.46 12.53 4.38
N TRP A 31 -4.41 13.37 4.79
CA TRP A 31 -4.84 14.57 4.06
C TRP A 31 -4.95 15.77 5.00
N GLY A 32 -4.12 16.78 4.76
CA GLY A 32 -4.41 18.14 5.21
C GLY A 32 -5.29 18.83 4.16
N HIS A 33 -6.34 19.52 4.60
CA HIS A 33 -7.34 20.24 3.79
C HIS A 33 -6.74 21.10 2.64
N ARG A 34 -5.49 21.53 2.78
CA ARG A 34 -4.77 22.49 1.93
C ARG A 34 -4.36 21.96 0.55
N TYR A 35 -4.21 20.64 0.38
CA TYR A 35 -3.72 20.03 -0.87
C TYR A 35 -4.78 19.23 -1.63
N ALA A 36 -6.05 19.25 -1.18
CA ALA A 36 -7.13 18.47 -1.77
C ALA A 36 -7.34 18.76 -3.27
N LEU A 37 -7.22 20.02 -3.68
CA LEU A 37 -7.38 20.46 -5.07
C LEU A 37 -6.24 19.94 -5.97
N ALA A 38 -4.99 20.11 -5.53
CA ALA A 38 -3.83 19.58 -6.24
C ALA A 38 -3.94 18.05 -6.40
N GLN A 39 -4.49 17.36 -5.38
CA GLN A 39 -4.71 15.92 -5.40
C GLN A 39 -5.84 15.49 -6.33
N PHE A 40 -6.91 16.28 -6.45
CA PHE A 40 -7.97 16.03 -7.43
C PHE A 40 -7.40 16.12 -8.85
N ILE A 41 -6.62 17.15 -9.14
CA ILE A 41 -5.94 17.34 -10.43
C ILE A 41 -4.97 16.19 -10.70
N CYS A 42 -4.13 15.83 -9.73
CA CYS A 42 -3.16 14.74 -9.86
C CYS A 42 -3.84 13.37 -10.04
N ASN A 43 -4.96 13.12 -9.35
CA ASN A 43 -5.76 11.90 -9.54
C ASN A 43 -6.47 11.83 -10.89
N LYS A 44 -6.89 12.98 -11.45
CA LYS A 44 -7.51 13.06 -12.78
C LYS A 44 -6.46 12.85 -13.88
N MET A 45 -5.28 13.47 -13.73
CA MET A 45 -4.13 13.26 -14.60
C MET A 45 -3.63 11.82 -14.56
N SER A 46 -3.44 11.24 -13.37
CA SER A 46 -2.96 9.86 -13.21
C SER A 46 -3.85 8.81 -13.89
N GLN A 47 -5.17 9.04 -13.87
CA GLN A 47 -6.14 8.22 -14.60
C GLN A 47 -6.08 8.42 -16.12
N PHE A 48 -5.77 9.63 -16.58
CA PHE A 48 -5.64 9.95 -18.00
C PHE A 48 -4.32 9.46 -18.61
N THR A 49 -3.26 9.36 -17.80
CA THR A 49 -1.91 8.97 -18.24
C THR A 49 -1.55 7.52 -17.92
N ASP A 50 -2.55 6.68 -17.70
CA ASP A 50 -2.41 5.24 -17.47
C ASP A 50 -1.36 4.89 -16.39
N HIS A 51 -1.40 5.64 -15.28
CA HIS A 51 -0.50 5.47 -14.13
C HIS A 51 1.01 5.60 -14.40
N LYS A 52 1.46 6.11 -15.57
CA LYS A 52 2.89 6.35 -15.87
C LYS A 52 3.51 7.48 -15.05
N ILE A 53 2.69 8.45 -14.65
CA ILE A 53 3.12 9.51 -13.75
C ILE A 53 3.06 8.92 -12.34
N ALA A 54 4.23 8.75 -11.73
CA ALA A 54 4.55 8.42 -10.33
C ALA A 54 3.90 9.37 -9.29
N SER A 55 2.64 9.75 -9.52
CA SER A 55 1.83 10.69 -8.75
C SER A 55 1.19 10.05 -7.52
N ARG A 56 1.18 8.71 -7.45
CA ARG A 56 0.56 7.94 -6.37
C ARG A 56 1.46 6.79 -5.98
N PHE A 57 1.79 6.70 -4.69
CA PHE A 57 2.43 5.51 -4.14
C PHE A 57 1.53 4.29 -4.35
N PRO A 58 1.99 3.23 -5.03
CA PRO A 58 1.25 2.00 -5.16
C PRO A 58 0.84 1.45 -3.80
N ARG A 59 -0.28 0.71 -3.77
CA ARG A 59 -0.90 0.26 -2.52
C ARG A 59 0.05 -0.61 -1.70
N HIS A 60 0.88 -1.41 -2.39
CA HIS A 60 1.87 -2.34 -1.83
C HIS A 60 3.30 -2.13 -2.36
N SER A 61 3.68 -0.89 -2.70
CA SER A 61 5.05 -0.61 -3.15
C SER A 61 6.07 -0.83 -2.04
N ARG A 62 7.27 -1.27 -2.44
CA ARG A 62 8.45 -1.33 -1.58
C ARG A 62 8.85 0.07 -1.12
N ILE A 63 9.54 0.14 0.01
CA ILE A 63 10.06 1.40 0.54
C ILE A 63 11.05 2.10 -0.41
N ILE A 64 11.73 1.32 -1.28
CA ILE A 64 12.65 1.84 -2.31
C ILE A 64 11.93 2.82 -3.25
N ALA A 65 10.70 2.49 -3.68
CA ALA A 65 9.91 3.40 -4.51
C ALA A 65 9.64 4.73 -3.77
N ALA A 66 9.43 4.69 -2.46
CA ALA A 66 9.28 5.91 -1.67
C ALA A 66 10.58 6.71 -1.54
N LYS A 67 11.73 6.04 -1.51
CA LYS A 67 13.06 6.69 -1.52
C LYS A 67 13.34 7.37 -2.86
N GLU A 68 12.96 6.76 -3.98
CA GLU A 68 13.18 7.30 -5.32
C GLU A 68 12.23 8.46 -5.66
N MET A 69 11.00 8.42 -5.13
CA MET A 69 9.98 9.43 -5.44
C MET A 69 10.04 10.68 -4.52
N LEU A 70 10.72 10.61 -3.37
CA LEU A 70 10.77 11.69 -2.39
C LEU A 70 12.18 12.29 -2.29
N PRO A 71 12.30 13.60 -2.02
CA PRO A 71 13.60 14.19 -1.69
C PRO A 71 14.26 13.46 -0.51
N GLU A 72 15.55 13.17 -0.60
CA GLU A 72 16.28 12.37 0.38
C GLU A 72 16.24 12.97 1.78
N THR A 73 16.43 14.30 1.89
CA THR A 73 16.35 15.03 3.16
C THR A 73 14.99 14.87 3.84
N TYR A 74 13.91 14.97 3.05
CA TYR A 74 12.56 14.78 3.53
C TYR A 74 12.31 13.32 3.93
N PHE A 75 12.71 12.36 3.08
CA PHE A 75 12.56 10.93 3.36
C PHE A 75 13.27 10.52 4.66
N ASN A 76 14.43 11.08 4.95
CA ASN A 76 15.19 10.79 6.16
C ASN A 76 14.49 11.29 7.43
N GLN A 77 13.82 12.44 7.37
CA GLN A 77 13.08 13.04 8.49
C GLN A 77 11.77 12.32 8.85
N LEU A 78 11.20 11.54 7.93
CA LEU A 78 9.94 10.84 8.18
C LEU A 78 10.08 9.76 9.26
N PHE A 79 9.04 9.55 10.07
CA PHE A 79 8.89 8.34 10.86
C PHE A 79 8.37 7.21 9.99
N LYS A 80 9.15 6.14 9.80
CA LYS A 80 8.85 5.03 8.88
C LYS A 80 8.47 3.78 9.67
N PHE A 81 7.31 3.21 9.40
CA PHE A 81 6.88 1.97 10.06
C PHE A 81 6.08 1.05 9.13
N ALA A 82 6.06 -0.24 9.48
CA ALA A 82 5.34 -1.29 8.78
C ALA A 82 4.74 -2.27 9.80
N VAL A 83 3.69 -2.99 9.39
CA VAL A 83 3.17 -4.13 10.16
C VAL A 83 3.53 -5.40 9.40
N VAL A 84 4.12 -6.34 10.12
CA VAL A 84 4.52 -7.67 9.64
C VAL A 84 3.66 -8.74 10.30
N ARG A 85 3.59 -9.92 9.68
CA ARG A 85 2.90 -11.10 10.19
C ARG A 85 3.83 -12.30 10.07
N ASN A 86 3.58 -13.35 10.85
CA ASN A 86 4.24 -14.65 10.66
C ASN A 86 4.18 -15.08 9.17
N PRO A 87 5.30 -15.54 8.58
CA PRO A 87 5.36 -15.87 7.17
C PRO A 87 4.43 -17.04 6.76
N TRP A 88 4.24 -18.04 7.63
CA TRP A 88 3.36 -19.17 7.37
C TRP A 88 1.89 -18.74 7.31
N ASP A 89 1.46 -17.96 8.30
CA ASP A 89 0.13 -17.35 8.31
C ASP A 89 -0.13 -16.48 7.07
N LEU A 90 0.90 -15.78 6.60
CA LEU A 90 0.80 -14.91 5.43
C LEU A 90 0.49 -15.72 4.17
N GLN A 91 1.10 -16.90 4.04
CA GLN A 91 0.84 -17.79 2.90
C GLN A 91 -0.52 -18.46 2.96
N VAL A 92 -0.94 -18.93 4.13
CA VAL A 92 -2.31 -19.46 4.31
C VAL A 92 -3.36 -18.39 3.97
N SER A 93 -3.18 -17.16 4.46
CA SER A 93 -4.03 -16.01 4.14
C SER A 93 -4.04 -15.67 2.65
N SER A 94 -2.88 -15.76 1.99
CA SER A 94 -2.75 -15.50 0.55
C SER A 94 -3.45 -16.58 -0.27
N PHE A 95 -3.30 -17.85 0.09
CA PHE A 95 -3.97 -18.99 -0.54
C PHE A 95 -5.49 -18.84 -0.52
N HIS A 96 -6.08 -18.61 0.67
CA HIS A 96 -7.53 -18.45 0.78
C HIS A 96 -8.04 -17.19 0.05
N HIS A 97 -7.24 -16.13 -0.02
CA HIS A 97 -7.59 -14.95 -0.79
C HIS A 97 -7.60 -15.22 -2.30
N ILE A 98 -6.58 -15.89 -2.83
CA ILE A 98 -6.51 -16.23 -4.26
C ILE A 98 -7.64 -17.20 -4.62
N LYS A 99 -7.91 -18.20 -3.77
CA LYS A 99 -9.04 -19.13 -3.94
C LYS A 99 -10.40 -18.41 -4.05
N ARG A 100 -10.59 -17.33 -3.27
CA ARG A 100 -11.80 -16.49 -3.33
C ARG A 100 -11.85 -15.59 -4.56
N GLU A 101 -10.75 -14.92 -4.89
CA GLU A 101 -10.69 -13.91 -5.96
C GLU A 101 -10.58 -14.53 -7.36
N ARG A 102 -9.93 -15.69 -7.48
CA ARG A 102 -9.60 -16.34 -8.74
C ARG A 102 -9.77 -17.87 -8.66
N PRO A 103 -11.02 -18.36 -8.52
CA PRO A 103 -11.29 -19.79 -8.37
C PRO A 103 -10.79 -20.62 -9.57
N ALA A 104 -10.80 -20.06 -10.79
CA ALA A 104 -10.32 -20.74 -12.00
C ALA A 104 -8.84 -21.14 -11.94
N VAL A 105 -8.00 -20.38 -11.25
CA VAL A 105 -6.54 -20.64 -11.15
C VAL A 105 -6.23 -21.62 -10.02
N MET A 106 -7.18 -21.87 -9.14
CA MET A 106 -7.04 -22.74 -7.96
C MET A 106 -7.83 -24.05 -8.11
N GLN A 107 -8.34 -24.35 -9.30
CA GLN A 107 -9.00 -25.64 -9.58
C GLN A 107 -8.00 -26.78 -9.35
N GLY A 108 -8.35 -27.72 -8.47
CA GLY A 108 -7.50 -28.84 -8.06
C GLY A 108 -6.74 -28.63 -6.75
N TYR A 109 -6.61 -27.40 -6.24
CA TYR A 109 -5.95 -27.09 -4.97
C TYR A 109 -6.98 -26.82 -3.87
N ASN A 110 -7.39 -27.89 -3.16
CA ASN A 110 -8.46 -27.80 -2.17
C ASN A 110 -7.97 -27.34 -0.80
N ASP A 111 -6.76 -27.73 -0.40
CA ASP A 111 -6.15 -27.41 0.90
C ASP A 111 -4.71 -26.90 0.74
N PHE A 112 -4.27 -26.07 1.69
CA PHE A 112 -2.96 -25.42 1.69
C PHE A 112 -1.81 -26.43 1.80
N GLY A 113 -2.03 -27.58 2.47
CA GLY A 113 -1.03 -28.62 2.67
C GLY A 113 -0.68 -29.43 1.41
N HIS A 114 -1.39 -29.23 0.28
CA HIS A 114 -1.09 -29.89 -0.99
C HIS A 114 -0.09 -29.12 -1.88
N ILE A 115 0.45 -28.00 -1.38
CA ILE A 115 1.43 -27.13 -2.05
C ILE A 115 2.76 -27.25 -1.32
#